data_AF-A0AAW7K3E5-F1
#
_entry.id   AF-A0AAW7K3E5-F1
#
_cell.length_a   1.000
_cell.length_b   1.000
_cell.length_c   1.000
_cell.angle_alpha   90.00
_cell.angle_beta   90.00
_cell.angle_gamma   90.00
#
_symmetry.space_group_name_H-M   'P 1'
#
loop_
_entity.id
_entity.type
_entity.pdbx_description
1 polymer ?
#
loop_
_entity_poly.entity_id
_entity_poly.type
_entity_poly.pdbx_seq_one_letter_code
_entity_poly.pdbx_strand_id
1 'polypeptide(L)'
;MNPYKVTITRAGAEALRDFAMAIPYTIEMLEQDTEQLIRRCNSLLSDLGELSDSFDSMIKVCLIAIEYTKEEMSSIPEDLRRTADAIDEFLDDCPDLELSGSGTAGASPFDGSTRIGAAILDTKHVTRRR
;
A
#
# COMPACT_ATOMS: atom_id res chain seq x y z
N MET A 1 21.49 -21.02 6.73
CA MET A 1 20.86 -19.76 7.19
C MET A 1 20.58 -18.95 5.95
N ASN A 2 19.31 -18.73 5.61
CA ASN A 2 18.94 -17.94 4.43
C ASN A 2 18.61 -16.53 4.95
N PRO A 3 19.56 -15.57 4.94
CA PRO A 3 19.19 -14.19 5.21
C PRO A 3 18.33 -13.78 4.02
N TYR A 4 17.18 -13.16 4.26
CA TYR A 4 16.30 -12.65 3.20
C TYR A 4 17.14 -12.01 2.10
N LYS A 5 17.27 -12.68 0.95
CA LYS A 5 18.04 -12.20 -0.19
C LYS A 5 17.20 -11.07 -0.78
N VAL A 6 17.35 -9.88 -0.22
CA VAL A 6 16.75 -8.66 -0.76
C VAL A 6 17.35 -8.49 -2.14
N THR A 7 16.50 -8.67 -3.15
CA THR A 7 16.90 -8.50 -4.54
C THR A 7 16.68 -7.04 -4.87
N ILE A 8 17.77 -6.27 -4.88
CA ILE A 8 17.76 -4.85 -5.22
C ILE A 8 17.67 -4.75 -6.75
N THR A 9 16.61 -4.13 -7.25
CA THR A 9 16.32 -4.01 -8.69
C THR A 9 15.67 -2.66 -8.98
N ARG A 10 15.80 -2.15 -10.22
CA ARG A 10 15.04 -0.97 -10.68
C ARG A 10 13.53 -1.17 -10.56
N ALA A 11 13.03 -2.37 -10.86
CA ALA A 11 11.62 -2.69 -10.67
C ALA A 11 11.19 -2.56 -9.19
N GLY A 12 12.09 -2.85 -8.24
CA GLY A 12 11.88 -2.61 -6.82
C GLY A 12 11.85 -1.12 -6.47
N ALA A 13 12.74 -0.31 -7.04
CA ALA A 13 12.73 1.14 -6.88
C ALA A 13 11.46 1.79 -7.47
N GLU A 14 11.04 1.36 -8.66
CA GLU A 14 9.78 1.77 -9.28
C GLU A 14 8.57 1.41 -8.40
N ALA A 15 8.53 0.19 -7.85
CA ALA A 15 7.46 -0.22 -6.94
C ALA A 15 7.40 0.65 -5.66
N LEU A 16 8.54 1.08 -5.12
CA LEU A 16 8.58 2.02 -4.00
C LEU A 16 8.01 3.39 -4.38
N ARG A 17 8.30 3.90 -5.58
CA ARG A 17 7.73 5.16 -6.09
C ARG A 17 6.24 5.05 -6.31
N ASP A 18 5.76 3.95 -6.89
CA ASP A 18 4.33 3.68 -7.07
C ASP A 18 3.60 3.66 -5.73
N PHE A 19 4.17 2.97 -4.74
CA PHE A 19 3.60 2.95 -3.39
C PHE A 19 3.60 4.34 -2.74
N ALA A 20 4.67 5.12 -2.91
CA ALA A 20 4.73 6.51 -2.45
C ALA A 20 3.65 7.40 -3.09
N MET A 21 3.27 7.14 -4.36
CA MET A 21 2.17 7.85 -5.01
C MET A 21 0.78 7.41 -4.50
N ALA A 22 0.64 6.17 -4.01
CA ALA A 22 -0.63 5.64 -3.53
C ALA A 22 -1.02 6.12 -2.12
N ILE A 23 -0.02 6.41 -1.26
CA ILE A 23 -0.25 6.83 0.13
C ILE A 23 -1.10 8.10 0.26
N PRO A 24 -0.88 9.18 -0.51
CA PRO A 24 -1.75 10.36 -0.47
C PRO A 24 -3.24 10.05 -0.66
N TYR A 25 -3.58 9.17 -1.59
CA TYR A 25 -4.97 8.74 -1.80
C TYR A 25 -5.54 8.01 -0.59
N THR A 26 -4.71 7.26 0.14
CA THR A 26 -5.12 6.57 1.37
C THR A 26 -5.38 7.57 2.49
N ILE A 27 -4.58 8.64 2.59
CA ILE A 27 -4.78 9.73 3.55
C ILE A 27 -6.08 10.48 3.22
N GLU A 28 -6.33 10.80 1.96
CA GLU A 28 -7.58 11.44 1.52
C GLU A 28 -8.81 10.58 1.83
N MET A 29 -8.73 9.27 1.60
CA MET A 29 -9.82 8.35 1.95
C MET A 29 -10.07 8.34 3.47
N LEU A 30 -9.00 8.34 4.28
CA LEU A 30 -9.10 8.41 5.73
C LEU A 30 -9.74 9.74 6.18
N GLU A 31 -9.43 10.86 5.54
CA GLU A 31 -10.11 12.15 5.79
C GLU A 31 -11.60 12.07 5.53
N GLN A 32 -12.00 11.56 4.37
CA GLN A 32 -13.41 11.42 4.00
C GLN A 32 -14.18 10.53 4.97
N ASP A 33 -13.59 9.40 5.38
CA ASP A 33 -14.19 8.49 6.35
C ASP A 33 -14.29 9.12 7.74
N THR A 34 -13.29 9.91 8.14
CA THR A 34 -13.30 10.68 9.39
C THR A 34 -14.43 11.69 9.40
N GLU A 35 -14.62 12.45 8.31
CA GLU A 35 -15.73 13.40 8.20
C GLU A 35 -17.09 12.69 8.29
N GLN A 36 -17.23 11.55 7.62
CA GLN A 36 -18.46 10.75 7.70
C GLN A 36 -18.72 10.24 9.11
N LEU A 37 -17.67 9.79 9.82
CA LEU A 37 -17.77 9.40 11.22
C LEU A 37 -18.25 10.57 12.08
N ILE A 38 -17.64 11.75 11.95
CA ILE A 38 -18.04 12.96 12.68
C ILE A 38 -19.51 13.29 12.44
N ARG A 39 -19.96 13.29 11.17
CA ARG A 39 -21.36 13.58 10.83
C ARG A 39 -22.33 12.59 11.48
N ARG A 40 -22.01 11.29 11.44
CA ARG A 40 -22.83 10.24 12.08
C ARG A 40 -22.83 10.38 13.60
N CYS A 41 -21.68 10.62 14.20
CA CYS A 41 -21.56 10.82 15.65
C CYS A 41 -22.34 12.05 16.11
N ASN A 42 -22.24 13.18 15.40
CA ASN A 42 -23.01 14.39 15.71
C ASN A 42 -24.52 14.16 15.60
N SER A 43 -24.97 13.35 14.63
CA SER A 43 -26.39 12.99 14.50
C SER A 43 -26.89 12.08 15.63
N LEU A 44 -26.01 11.31 16.27
CA LEU A 44 -26.34 10.46 17.41
C LEU A 44 -26.25 11.21 18.73
N LEU A 45 -25.35 12.19 18.82
CA LEU A 45 -25.11 12.98 20.03
C LEU A 45 -26.36 13.76 20.48
N SER A 46 -27.17 14.22 19.53
CA SER A 46 -28.47 14.85 19.80
C SER A 46 -29.47 13.92 20.49
N ASP A 47 -29.30 12.61 20.31
CA ASP A 47 -30.25 11.58 20.77
C ASP A 47 -29.81 10.94 22.09
N LEU A 48 -28.56 11.18 22.54
CA LEU A 48 -27.94 10.47 23.66
C LEU A 48 -28.20 11.08 25.05
N GLY A 49 -28.72 12.31 25.15
CA GLY A 49 -29.01 12.96 26.43
C GLY A 49 -27.80 12.99 27.37
N GLU A 50 -27.94 12.47 28.59
CA GLU A 50 -26.87 12.45 29.62
C GLU A 50 -25.64 11.60 29.25
N LEU A 51 -25.74 10.73 28.24
CA LEU A 51 -24.62 9.91 27.75
C LEU A 51 -23.76 10.63 26.70
N SER A 52 -24.14 11.86 26.31
CA SER A 52 -23.47 12.67 25.29
C SER A 52 -21.98 12.85 25.58
N ASP A 53 -21.63 13.11 26.83
CA ASP A 53 -20.27 13.51 27.22
C ASP A 53 -19.30 12.33 27.16
N SER A 54 -19.75 11.14 27.57
CA SER A 54 -18.94 9.92 27.46
C SER A 54 -18.77 9.51 26.00
N PHE A 55 -19.81 9.68 25.18
CA PHE A 55 -19.74 9.39 23.75
C PHE A 55 -18.82 10.37 23.02
N ASP A 56 -18.96 11.68 23.29
CA ASP A 56 -18.10 12.73 22.75
C ASP A 56 -16.62 12.51 23.10
N SER A 57 -16.32 12.13 24.35
CA SER A 57 -14.96 11.78 24.77
C SER A 57 -14.38 10.60 23.99
N MET A 58 -15.17 9.53 23.79
CA MET A 58 -14.73 8.38 22.99
C MET A 58 -14.45 8.77 21.53
N ILE A 59 -15.33 9.57 20.91
CA ILE A 59 -15.12 10.04 19.54
C ILE A 59 -13.87 10.91 19.44
N LYS A 60 -13.61 11.80 20.39
CA LYS A 60 -12.38 12.60 20.43
C LYS A 60 -11.12 11.72 20.44
N VAL A 61 -11.10 10.65 21.21
CA VAL A 61 -9.96 9.71 21.22
C VAL A 61 -9.77 9.06 19.84
N CYS A 62 -10.86 8.63 19.18
CA CYS A 62 -10.77 8.08 17.83
C CYS A 62 -10.24 9.11 16.83
N LEU A 63 -10.71 10.37 16.89
CA LEU A 63 -10.25 11.44 16.00
C LEU A 63 -8.77 11.76 16.19
N ILE A 64 -8.29 11.80 17.44
CA ILE A 64 -6.86 11.99 17.74
C ILE A 64 -6.03 10.85 17.16
N ALA A 65 -6.47 9.60 17.32
CA ALA A 65 -5.75 8.45 16.77
C ALA A 65 -5.68 8.47 15.24
N ILE A 66 -6.77 8.90 14.58
CA ILE A 66 -6.80 9.06 13.12
C ILE A 66 -5.83 10.17 12.68
N GLU A 67 -5.84 11.31 13.35
CA GLU A 67 -4.96 12.43 13.01
C GLU A 67 -3.49 12.05 13.17
N TYR A 68 -3.14 11.38 14.27
CA TYR A 68 -1.80 10.84 14.47
C TYR A 68 -1.39 9.88 13.34
N THR A 69 -2.32 9.01 12.90
CA THR A 69 -2.06 8.09 11.79
C THR A 69 -1.78 8.84 10.49
N LYS A 70 -2.54 9.90 10.18
CA LYS A 70 -2.29 10.71 8.98
C LYS A 70 -0.94 11.41 9.02
N GLU A 71 -0.58 11.98 10.17
CA GLU A 71 0.69 12.66 10.35
C GLU A 71 1.87 11.71 10.13
N GLU A 72 1.84 10.53 10.75
CA GLU A 72 2.85 9.48 10.55
C GLU A 72 2.89 9.00 9.09
N MET A 73 1.73 8.86 8.44
CA MET A 73 1.68 8.44 7.03
C MET A 73 2.19 9.51 6.06
N SER A 74 2.23 10.79 6.46
CA SER A 74 2.59 11.90 5.58
C SER A 74 4.09 11.95 5.25
N SER A 75 4.94 11.38 6.10
CA SER A 75 6.40 11.33 5.87
C SER A 75 6.82 10.13 4.99
N ILE A 76 6.05 9.04 5.03
CA ILE A 76 6.37 7.79 4.34
C ILE A 76 6.64 7.97 2.82
N PRO A 77 5.85 8.76 2.05
CA PRO A 77 6.10 8.94 0.62
C PRO A 77 7.48 9.49 0.30
N GLU A 78 7.98 10.43 1.12
CA GLU A 78 9.29 11.04 0.90
C GLU A 78 10.41 10.03 1.19
N ASP A 79 10.29 9.28 2.28
CA ASP A 79 11.28 8.26 2.65
C ASP A 79 11.34 7.11 1.64
N LEU A 80 10.19 6.70 1.10
CA LEU A 80 10.13 5.70 0.02
C LEU A 80 10.81 6.20 -1.26
N ARG A 81 10.59 7.46 -1.64
CA ARG A 81 11.25 8.07 -2.81
C ARG A 81 12.76 8.15 -2.62
N ARG A 82 13.22 8.64 -1.47
CA ARG A 82 14.66 8.67 -1.13
C ARG A 82 15.28 7.28 -1.18
N THR A 83 14.57 6.28 -0.69
CA THR A 83 15.03 4.88 -0.76
C THR A 83 15.12 4.38 -2.20
N ALA A 84 14.12 4.68 -3.03
CA ALA A 84 14.14 4.34 -4.45
C ALA A 84 15.29 5.01 -5.20
N ASP A 85 15.55 6.29 -4.92
CA ASP A 85 16.64 7.06 -5.53
C ASP A 85 18.01 6.50 -5.11
N ALA A 86 18.18 6.13 -3.84
CA ALA A 86 19.39 5.48 -3.36
C ALA A 86 19.61 4.08 -3.97
N ILE A 87 18.54 3.35 -4.28
CA ILE A 87 18.63 2.07 -5.01
C ILE A 87 19.12 2.31 -6.45
N ASP A 88 18.58 3.31 -7.13
CA ASP A 88 19.00 3.62 -8.51
C ASP A 88 20.46 4.07 -8.55
N GLU A 89 20.89 4.96 -7.65
CA GLU A 89 22.28 5.38 -7.53
C GLU A 89 23.22 4.18 -7.29
N PHE A 90 22.84 3.28 -6.38
CA PHE A 90 23.59 2.07 -6.10
C PHE A 90 23.70 1.13 -7.32
N LEU A 91 22.64 1.01 -8.12
CA LEU A 91 22.64 0.19 -9.34
C LEU A 91 23.43 0.84 -10.48
N ASP A 92 23.41 2.16 -10.58
CA ASP A 92 24.22 2.91 -11.55
C ASP A 92 25.72 2.78 -11.23
N ASP A 93 26.10 2.76 -9.95
CA ASP A 93 27.47 2.50 -9.48
C ASP A 93 27.91 1.03 -9.61
N CYS A 94 26.96 0.09 -9.70
CA CYS A 94 27.21 -1.35 -9.76
C CYS A 94 26.36 -2.07 -10.84
N PRO A 95 26.60 -1.81 -12.14
CA PRO A 95 25.77 -2.29 -13.25
C PRO A 95 25.72 -3.82 -13.41
N ASP A 96 26.71 -4.54 -12.88
CA ASP A 96 26.76 -6.01 -12.94
C ASP A 96 25.67 -6.71 -12.10
N LEU A 97 25.07 -6.00 -11.14
CA LEU A 97 24.02 -6.54 -10.27
C LEU A 97 22.68 -6.68 -10.99
N GLU A 98 22.36 -5.79 -11.94
CA GLU A 98 21.13 -5.88 -12.75
C GLU A 98 21.15 -7.13 -13.65
N LEU A 99 22.31 -7.47 -14.21
CA LEU A 99 22.48 -8.60 -15.13
C LEU A 99 22.36 -9.96 -14.43
N SER A 100 22.65 -10.04 -13.13
CA SER A 100 22.56 -11.29 -12.36
C SER A 100 21.11 -11.77 -12.11
N GLY A 101 20.12 -10.88 -12.27
CA GLY A 101 18.69 -11.20 -12.25
C GLY A 101 18.17 -11.77 -13.58
N SER A 102 18.90 -11.55 -14.67
CA SER A 102 18.65 -12.16 -15.97
C SER A 102 19.43 -13.48 -16.05
N GLY A 103 18.93 -14.50 -15.36
CA GLY A 103 19.34 -15.88 -15.61
C GLY A 103 19.28 -16.16 -17.10
N THR A 104 20.44 -16.34 -17.70
CA THR A 104 20.63 -16.72 -19.09
C THR A 104 19.77 -17.94 -19.38
N ALA A 105 18.76 -17.76 -20.24
CA ALA A 105 18.09 -18.85 -20.93
C ALA A 105 19.12 -19.49 -21.87
N GLY A 106 20.02 -20.28 -21.29
CA GLY A 106 20.87 -21.21 -22.01
C GLY A 106 19.99 -22.20 -22.73
N ALA A 107 20.10 -22.20 -24.05
CA ALA A 107 19.44 -23.14 -24.93
C ALA A 107 19.69 -24.59 -24.50
N SER A 108 18.61 -25.32 -24.26
CA SER A 108 18.53 -26.77 -24.46
C SER A 108 17.33 -27.04 -25.36
N PRO A 109 17.52 -27.64 -26.55
CA PRO A 109 16.45 -27.93 -27.48
C PRO A 109 15.95 -29.36 -27.27
N PHE A 110 15.07 -29.63 -26.30
CA PHE A 110 14.24 -30.84 -26.33
C PHE A 110 13.06 -30.81 -25.36
N ASP A 111 11.89 -31.16 -25.93
CA ASP A 111 10.68 -31.71 -25.33
C ASP A 111 9.66 -30.78 -24.61
N GLY A 112 8.58 -30.49 -25.33
CA GLY A 112 7.26 -31.01 -24.95
C GLY A 112 6.58 -30.49 -23.70
N SER A 113 5.59 -29.61 -23.94
CA SER A 113 4.39 -29.42 -23.10
C SER A 113 4.53 -28.59 -21.81
N THR A 114 4.05 -27.34 -21.90
CA THR A 114 2.88 -26.80 -21.17
C THR A 114 3.10 -25.32 -20.90
N ARG A 115 2.54 -24.48 -21.77
CA ARG A 115 2.27 -23.07 -21.47
C ARG A 115 1.21 -23.02 -20.37
N ILE A 116 1.55 -22.59 -19.16
CA ILE A 116 0.54 -22.11 -18.20
C ILE A 116 0.62 -20.59 -18.21
N GLY A 117 -0.37 -20.02 -18.89
CA GLY A 117 -0.56 -18.59 -19.04
C GLY A 117 -1.14 -17.94 -17.80
N ALA A 118 -1.08 -16.61 -17.86
CA ALA A 118 -1.68 -15.64 -16.95
C ALA A 118 -3.08 -16.04 -16.46
N ALA A 119 -3.23 -16.20 -15.16
CA ALA A 119 -4.54 -16.18 -14.53
C ALA A 119 -5.00 -14.72 -14.40
N ILE A 120 -5.69 -14.26 -15.45
CA ILE A 120 -6.56 -13.09 -15.42
C ILE A 120 -7.71 -13.43 -14.46
N LEU A 121 -7.80 -12.76 -13.31
CA LEU A 121 -8.94 -12.87 -12.40
C LEU A 121 -10.15 -12.18 -13.05
N ASP A 122 -11.05 -12.98 -13.62
CA ASP A 122 -12.32 -12.53 -14.18
C ASP A 122 -13.27 -12.08 -13.07
N THR A 123 -13.57 -10.79 -13.08
CA THR A 123 -14.59 -10.14 -12.25
C THR A 123 -15.95 -10.41 -12.88
N LYS A 124 -16.65 -11.44 -12.41
CA LYS A 124 -18.08 -11.62 -12.69
C LYS A 124 -18.72 -12.71 -11.83
N HIS A 125 -19.28 -12.34 -10.69
CA HIS A 125 -20.59 -12.87 -10.26
C HIS A 125 -21.30 -11.89 -9.33
N VAL A 126 -22.11 -11.05 -9.97
CA VAL A 126 -23.25 -10.33 -9.40
C VAL A 126 -24.46 -11.28 -9.36
N THR A 127 -25.37 -10.99 -8.42
CA THR A 127 -26.74 -11.49 -8.18
C THR A 127 -26.94 -12.89 -7.56
N ARG A 128 -27.97 -13.19 -6.75
CA ARG A 128 -28.97 -12.53 -5.87
C ARG A 128 -30.01 -13.64 -5.57
N ARG A 129 -30.58 -13.64 -4.36
CA ARG A 129 -31.77 -14.43 -3.90
C ARG A 129 -31.48 -15.93 -3.65
N ARG A 130 -32.03 -16.54 -2.60
CA ARG A 130 -33.36 -16.33 -2.02
C ARG A 130 -33.37 -16.62 -0.53
#